data_AF-A0A0C9TUG8-F1
#
_entry.id   AF-A0A0C9TUG8-F1
#
_cell.length_a   1.000
_cell.length_b   1.000
_cell.length_c   1.000
_cell.angle_alpha   90.00
_cell.angle_beta   90.00
_cell.angle_gamma   90.00
#
_symmetry.space_group_name_H-M   'P 1'
#
loop_
_entity.id
_entity.type
_entity.pdbx_description
1 polymer ?
#
loop_
_entity_poly.entity_id
_entity_poly.type
_entity_poly.pdbx_seq_one_letter_code
_entity_poly.pdbx_strand_id
1 'polypeptide(L)'
;SEFPINCRCGVNGDGHKLQMEGATILCDDCGNWSHVACQRGGQASNLGKKAKFVCDFCNPPMPWATLSRVQPSRRKYAEHRVDRAGKGALARRGKYWYPVRLIQLDNSQSSWLVQWWRLCMFPPEYPTLMSKREPILLEDLVDELWNDKQHRRKIRLGHWVHACDVPHDEDLIERFQDVPFPDDVHLVLSSHVDELQTLLKDLHPESHPDHPVSQYLLKKEQRADSSGGYSIKFYGNLSIIERAQVANWFFHNIPGAQQTIHLWLGCSPLAHAFTLLIAHQEFGQLSTNREERSRQLQTAWEYLVERTGMGFNPVDVDHECLSALEERMFTDSVEAGAAGNQQWGLDAGSHQNGWNPYEGLPSHWNVGDREYSETELKVSCQTTSVLIPCLKTFDLAWSSLQWR
;
A
#
# COMPACT_ATOMS: atom_id res chain seq x y z
N SER A 1 20.31 -6.75 -26.21
CA SER A 1 21.02 -5.68 -25.51
C SER A 1 20.45 -5.66 -24.11
N GLU A 2 21.32 -5.81 -23.10
CA GLU A 2 20.93 -5.69 -21.70
C GLU A 2 20.17 -4.37 -21.52
N PHE A 3 19.02 -4.42 -20.83
CA PHE A 3 18.26 -3.23 -20.52
C PHE A 3 17.90 -3.23 -19.04
N PRO A 4 18.17 -2.12 -18.33
CA PRO A 4 17.92 -2.06 -16.90
C PRO A 4 16.42 -2.00 -16.67
N ILE A 5 15.92 -2.91 -15.83
CA ILE A 5 14.57 -2.83 -15.30
C ILE A 5 14.60 -2.25 -13.89
N ASN A 6 13.71 -1.29 -13.67
CA ASN A 6 13.45 -0.70 -12.37
C ASN A 6 11.95 -0.38 -12.28
N CYS A 7 11.18 -1.34 -11.79
CA CYS A 7 9.72 -1.28 -11.80
C CYS A 7 9.15 -1.18 -10.39
N ARG A 8 8.21 -0.25 -10.16
CA ARG A 8 7.57 0.07 -8.87
C ARG A 8 7.15 -1.14 -8.02
N CYS A 9 6.79 -2.26 -8.65
CA CYS A 9 6.39 -3.48 -7.94
C CYS A 9 7.54 -4.30 -7.32
N GLY A 10 8.80 -3.86 -7.36
CA GLY A 10 9.94 -4.63 -6.83
C GLY A 10 10.83 -5.27 -7.87
N VAL A 11 10.36 -5.39 -9.12
CA VAL A 11 11.15 -6.03 -10.17
C VAL A 11 12.29 -5.10 -10.59
N ASN A 12 13.51 -5.53 -10.32
CA ASN A 12 14.75 -4.86 -10.70
C ASN A 12 15.75 -5.87 -11.29
N GLY A 13 16.70 -5.40 -12.11
CA GLY A 13 17.74 -6.24 -12.70
C GLY A 13 17.97 -6.00 -14.19
N ASP A 14 18.55 -7.01 -14.86
CA ASP A 14 18.75 -7.02 -16.31
C ASP A 14 17.62 -7.82 -16.98
N GLY A 15 16.90 -7.15 -17.90
CA GLY A 15 15.71 -7.65 -18.57
C GLY A 15 15.88 -8.96 -19.34
N HIS A 16 17.12 -9.42 -19.60
CA HIS A 16 17.36 -10.73 -20.23
C HIS A 16 17.14 -11.93 -19.29
N LYS A 17 17.28 -11.75 -17.97
CA LYS A 17 17.13 -12.84 -16.98
C LYS A 17 15.72 -12.96 -16.40
N LEU A 18 14.90 -11.93 -16.58
CA LEU A 18 13.56 -11.84 -16.03
C LEU A 18 12.55 -12.17 -17.12
N GLN A 19 11.84 -13.30 -17.00
CA GLN A 19 10.62 -13.51 -17.76
C GLN A 19 9.60 -12.47 -17.28
N MET A 20 9.47 -11.40 -18.05
CA MET A 20 8.55 -10.32 -17.74
C MET A 20 7.15 -10.67 -18.21
N GLU A 21 6.26 -10.88 -17.24
CA GLU A 21 4.84 -11.04 -17.53
C GLU A 21 4.13 -9.67 -17.59
N GLY A 22 3.56 -9.35 -18.74
CA GLY A 22 2.84 -8.11 -18.99
C GLY A 22 3.57 -7.16 -19.94
N ALA A 23 2.87 -6.13 -20.42
CA ALA A 23 3.46 -5.09 -21.25
C ALA A 23 4.47 -4.23 -20.49
N THR A 24 5.55 -3.82 -21.16
CA THR A 24 6.63 -3.01 -20.59
C THR A 24 6.82 -1.71 -21.36
N ILE A 25 7.40 -0.72 -20.68
CA ILE A 25 7.65 0.60 -21.25
C ILE A 25 9.00 1.16 -20.75
N LEU A 26 9.70 1.86 -21.64
CA LEU A 26 10.96 2.54 -21.39
C LEU A 26 10.72 4.00 -21.00
N CYS A 27 11.29 4.44 -19.89
CA CYS A 27 11.31 5.85 -19.50
C CYS A 27 12.29 6.65 -20.37
N ASP A 28 11.84 7.76 -20.96
CA ASP A 28 12.67 8.64 -21.78
C ASP A 28 13.73 9.41 -20.96
N ASP A 29 13.51 9.57 -19.65
CA ASP A 29 14.41 10.35 -18.79
C ASP A 29 15.53 9.48 -18.17
N CYS A 30 15.18 8.40 -17.47
CA CYS A 30 16.16 7.55 -16.79
C CYS A 30 16.61 6.32 -17.58
N GLY A 31 15.98 6.03 -18.73
CA GLY A 31 16.32 4.86 -19.53
C GLY A 31 15.97 3.51 -18.90
N ASN A 32 15.26 3.49 -17.76
CA ASN A 32 14.83 2.25 -17.12
C ASN A 32 13.51 1.74 -17.72
N TRP A 33 13.41 0.42 -17.82
CA TRP A 33 12.17 -0.28 -18.16
C TRP A 33 11.32 -0.53 -16.93
N SER A 34 10.00 -0.55 -17.13
CA SER A 34 9.03 -0.90 -16.09
C SER A 34 7.78 -1.53 -16.70
N HIS A 35 6.98 -2.22 -15.89
CA HIS A 35 5.67 -2.72 -16.32
C HIS A 35 4.72 -1.55 -16.55
N VAL A 36 3.98 -1.55 -17.67
CA VAL A 36 2.95 -0.55 -17.98
C VAL A 36 1.90 -0.51 -16.86
N ALA A 37 1.43 -1.67 -16.41
CA ALA A 37 0.41 -1.80 -15.37
C ALA A 37 0.89 -1.37 -13.97
N CYS A 38 2.19 -1.15 -13.77
CA CYS A 38 2.71 -0.68 -12.49
C CYS A 38 2.81 0.85 -12.42
N GLN A 39 2.54 1.56 -13.51
CA GLN A 39 2.57 3.03 -13.53
C GLN A 39 1.25 3.61 -13.02
N ARG A 40 1.35 4.67 -12.23
CA ARG A 40 0.23 5.29 -11.50
C ARG A 40 -0.95 5.61 -12.43
N GLY A 41 -2.15 5.25 -11.99
CA GLY A 41 -3.40 5.61 -12.69
C GLY A 41 -3.50 5.14 -14.14
N GLY A 42 -2.65 4.18 -14.55
CA GLY A 42 -2.55 3.71 -15.92
C GLY A 42 -2.03 4.74 -16.92
N GLN A 43 -1.24 5.73 -16.47
CA GLN A 43 -0.68 6.79 -17.32
C GLN A 43 0.21 6.28 -18.46
N ALA A 44 0.81 5.10 -18.29
CA ALA A 44 1.60 4.45 -19.33
C ALA A 44 0.75 3.65 -20.34
N SER A 45 -0.53 3.44 -20.05
CA SER A 45 -1.41 2.65 -20.90
C SER A 45 -1.81 3.44 -22.15
N ASN A 46 -1.95 2.72 -23.27
CA ASN A 46 -2.41 3.26 -24.56
C ASN A 46 -1.56 4.42 -25.12
N LEU A 47 -0.32 4.57 -24.65
CA LEU A 47 0.60 5.54 -25.21
C LEU A 47 0.93 5.17 -26.66
N GLY A 48 0.83 6.16 -27.56
CA GLY A 48 1.21 5.97 -28.95
C GLY A 48 2.71 5.68 -29.07
N LYS A 49 3.13 4.98 -30.12
CA LYS A 49 4.53 4.58 -30.36
C LYS A 49 5.57 5.71 -30.35
N LYS A 50 5.12 6.97 -30.46
CA LYS A 50 5.96 8.19 -30.47
C LYS A 50 5.75 9.08 -29.25
N ALA A 51 4.85 8.69 -28.33
CA ALA A 51 4.59 9.48 -27.14
C ALA A 51 5.79 9.38 -26.20
N LYS A 52 6.16 10.51 -25.59
CA LYS A 52 7.15 10.50 -24.51
C LYS A 52 6.52 9.94 -23.25
N PHE A 53 7.28 9.17 -22.50
CA PHE A 53 6.91 8.60 -21.22
C PHE A 53 7.99 8.89 -20.17
N VAL A 54 7.57 9.47 -19.05
CA VAL A 54 8.40 9.67 -17.86
C VAL A 54 7.81 8.83 -16.74
N CYS A 55 8.61 7.96 -16.13
CA CYS A 55 8.14 7.07 -15.08
C CYS A 55 7.90 7.80 -13.76
N ASP A 56 7.11 7.17 -12.87
CA ASP A 56 6.80 7.73 -11.54
C ASP A 56 8.04 7.99 -10.66
N PHE A 57 9.20 7.37 -10.95
CA PHE A 57 10.45 7.67 -10.23
C PHE A 57 11.07 8.99 -10.68
N CYS A 58 10.99 9.30 -11.97
CA CYS A 58 11.49 10.55 -12.54
C CYS A 58 10.49 11.70 -12.35
N ASN A 59 9.21 11.38 -12.23
CA ASN A 59 8.13 12.31 -11.97
C ASN A 59 7.30 11.84 -10.76
N PRO A 60 7.87 11.90 -9.54
CA PRO A 60 7.14 11.49 -8.35
C PRO A 60 5.91 12.37 -8.13
N PRO A 61 4.82 11.81 -7.60
CA PRO A 61 3.68 12.63 -7.21
C PRO A 61 4.11 13.67 -6.17
N MET A 62 3.51 14.86 -6.24
CA MET A 62 3.59 15.80 -5.12
C MET A 62 3.00 15.14 -3.86
N PRO A 63 3.56 15.40 -2.67
CA PRO A 63 3.02 14.87 -1.41
C PRO A 63 1.52 15.13 -1.29
N TRP A 64 0.79 14.11 -0.84
CA TRP A 64 -0.67 14.07 -0.68
C TRP A 64 -1.27 15.31 0.02
N ALA A 65 -0.53 15.92 0.95
CA ALA A 65 -0.91 17.18 1.62
C ALA A 65 -1.14 18.38 0.66
N THR A 66 -0.69 18.27 -0.59
CA THR A 66 -0.88 19.28 -1.64
C THR A 66 -1.96 18.91 -2.67
N LEU A 67 -2.40 17.64 -2.71
CA LEU A 67 -3.44 17.16 -3.63
C LEU A 67 -4.85 17.37 -3.10
N SER A 68 -5.03 17.64 -1.81
CA SER A 68 -6.31 18.07 -1.22
C SER A 68 -6.82 19.43 -1.75
N ARG A 69 -6.11 20.06 -2.69
CA ARG A 69 -6.51 21.30 -3.36
C ARG A 69 -6.41 21.31 -4.88
N VAL A 70 -6.03 20.20 -5.52
CA VAL A 70 -6.18 20.11 -6.98
C VAL A 70 -7.63 19.78 -7.23
N GLN A 71 -8.46 20.83 -7.36
CA GLN A 71 -9.78 20.71 -7.95
C GLN A 71 -9.64 19.86 -9.22
N PRO A 72 -10.34 18.72 -9.32
CA PRO A 72 -10.41 17.99 -10.57
C PRO A 72 -10.97 18.96 -11.61
N SER A 73 -10.10 19.41 -12.53
CA SER A 73 -10.57 20.22 -13.67
C SER A 73 -11.74 19.48 -14.28
N ARG A 74 -12.81 20.21 -14.65
CA ARG A 74 -13.99 19.76 -15.41
C ARG A 74 -13.60 19.15 -16.77
N ARG A 75 -12.77 18.10 -16.80
CA ARG A 75 -12.58 17.27 -17.96
C ARG A 75 -13.89 16.50 -18.09
N LYS A 76 -14.54 16.65 -19.24
CA LYS A 76 -15.59 15.74 -19.68
C LYS A 76 -14.99 14.33 -19.55
N TYR A 77 -15.42 13.59 -18.54
CA TYR A 77 -15.03 12.19 -18.37
C TYR A 77 -15.52 11.48 -19.64
N ALA A 78 -14.57 11.00 -20.44
CA ALA A 78 -14.86 10.22 -21.63
C ALA A 78 -15.57 8.93 -21.21
N GLU A 79 -16.42 8.39 -22.08
CA GLU A 79 -17.18 7.15 -21.85
C GLU A 79 -16.37 6.09 -21.09
N HIS A 80 -16.89 5.74 -19.92
CA HIS A 80 -16.38 4.77 -18.97
C HIS A 80 -16.07 3.43 -19.64
N ARG A 81 -14.77 3.12 -19.77
CA ARG A 81 -14.29 1.84 -20.29
C ARG A 81 -13.15 1.35 -19.42
N VAL A 82 -13.19 0.05 -19.14
CA VAL A 82 -12.07 -0.74 -18.62
C VAL A 82 -11.00 -0.78 -19.71
N ASP A 83 -10.21 0.28 -19.84
CA ASP A 83 -9.38 0.55 -21.02
C ASP A 83 -7.88 0.70 -20.72
N ARG A 84 -7.49 0.74 -19.44
CA ARG A 84 -6.12 1.09 -19.04
C ARG A 84 -5.50 0.08 -18.10
N ALA A 85 -4.36 -0.46 -18.51
CA ALA A 85 -3.49 -1.24 -17.63
C ALA A 85 -3.04 -0.37 -16.44
N GLY A 86 -3.04 -0.94 -15.24
CA GLY A 86 -2.70 -0.28 -13.98
C GLY A 86 -3.87 0.42 -13.28
N LYS A 87 -5.05 0.50 -13.93
CA LYS A 87 -6.27 1.00 -13.29
C LYS A 87 -6.97 -0.13 -12.52
N GLY A 88 -7.66 0.24 -11.44
CA GLY A 88 -8.51 -0.67 -10.68
C GLY A 88 -9.85 -0.86 -11.39
N ALA A 89 -10.42 -2.04 -11.27
CA ALA A 89 -11.72 -2.42 -11.80
C ALA A 89 -12.39 -3.44 -10.86
N LEU A 90 -13.66 -3.74 -11.13
CA LEU A 90 -14.36 -4.88 -10.53
C LEU A 90 -14.49 -5.99 -11.56
N ALA A 91 -14.11 -7.21 -11.17
CA ALA A 91 -14.31 -8.41 -11.95
C ALA A 91 -15.40 -9.28 -11.33
N ARG A 92 -16.25 -9.86 -12.17
CA ARG A 92 -17.31 -10.77 -11.73
C ARG A 92 -16.75 -12.16 -11.44
N ARG A 93 -17.10 -12.71 -10.28
CA ARG A 93 -16.89 -14.13 -9.92
C ARG A 93 -18.18 -14.69 -9.34
N GLY A 94 -18.83 -15.56 -10.12
CA GLY A 94 -20.16 -16.07 -9.80
C GLY A 94 -21.20 -14.94 -9.77
N LYS A 95 -21.84 -14.76 -8.61
CA LYS A 95 -22.86 -13.72 -8.39
C LYS A 95 -22.33 -12.43 -7.79
N TYR A 96 -21.03 -12.36 -7.49
CA TYR A 96 -20.40 -11.24 -6.80
C TYR A 96 -19.31 -10.58 -7.66
N TRP A 97 -19.00 -9.33 -7.35
CA TRP A 97 -17.97 -8.53 -8.02
C TRP A 97 -16.86 -8.17 -7.04
N TYR A 98 -15.60 -8.38 -7.41
CA TYR A 98 -14.45 -8.15 -6.54
C TYR A 98 -13.40 -7.26 -7.21
N PRO A 99 -12.62 -6.50 -6.43
CA PRO A 99 -11.59 -5.63 -6.97
C PRO A 99 -10.45 -6.39 -7.63
N VAL A 100 -10.00 -5.83 -8.76
CA VAL A 100 -8.86 -6.29 -9.54
C VAL A 100 -8.05 -5.10 -10.06
N ARG A 101 -6.76 -5.31 -10.33
CA ARG A 101 -5.95 -4.41 -11.15
C ARG A 101 -5.84 -4.98 -12.56
N LEU A 102 -6.07 -4.12 -13.56
CA LEU A 102 -5.92 -4.46 -14.97
C LEU A 102 -4.43 -4.57 -15.32
N ILE A 103 -4.00 -5.71 -15.87
CA ILE A 103 -2.59 -5.93 -16.22
C ILE A 103 -2.35 -5.74 -17.71
N GLN A 104 -3.12 -6.44 -18.54
CA GLN A 104 -2.93 -6.41 -19.99
C GLN A 104 -4.21 -6.80 -20.71
N LEU A 105 -4.60 -6.00 -21.71
CA LEU A 105 -5.65 -6.35 -22.64
C LEU A 105 -5.14 -7.39 -23.64
N ASP A 106 -5.92 -8.44 -23.90
CA ASP A 106 -5.55 -9.44 -24.88
C ASP A 106 -5.51 -8.87 -26.32
N ASN A 107 -4.88 -9.61 -27.23
CA ASN A 107 -4.73 -9.18 -28.63
C ASN A 107 -6.06 -9.08 -29.39
N SER A 108 -7.08 -9.83 -28.96
CA SER A 108 -8.43 -9.81 -29.53
C SER A 108 -9.32 -8.69 -28.97
N GLN A 109 -8.82 -7.95 -27.97
CA GLN A 109 -9.54 -6.95 -27.20
C GLN A 109 -10.84 -7.49 -26.60
N SER A 110 -10.87 -8.76 -26.19
CA SER A 110 -12.08 -9.41 -25.65
C SER A 110 -11.98 -9.71 -24.15
N SER A 111 -10.77 -9.82 -23.62
CA SER A 111 -10.49 -10.08 -22.21
C SER A 111 -9.29 -9.28 -21.71
N TRP A 112 -9.28 -9.04 -20.40
CA TRP A 112 -8.12 -8.51 -19.67
C TRP A 112 -7.50 -9.60 -18.82
N LEU A 113 -6.18 -9.70 -18.86
CA LEU A 113 -5.42 -10.30 -17.77
C LEU A 113 -5.52 -9.37 -16.56
N VAL A 114 -6.00 -9.88 -15.43
CA VAL A 114 -6.17 -9.10 -14.20
C VAL A 114 -5.41 -9.72 -13.04
N GLN A 115 -5.05 -8.88 -12.06
CA GLN A 115 -4.54 -9.29 -10.76
C GLN A 115 -5.65 -9.07 -9.72
N TRP A 116 -6.12 -10.14 -9.08
CA TRP A 116 -7.09 -10.01 -7.99
C TRP A 116 -6.46 -9.32 -6.79
N TRP A 117 -7.26 -8.50 -6.10
CA TRP A 117 -6.86 -7.99 -4.79
C TRP A 117 -6.62 -9.16 -3.83
N ARG A 118 -5.47 -9.13 -3.16
CA ARG A 118 -4.98 -10.26 -2.36
C ARG A 118 -5.84 -10.55 -1.12
N LEU A 119 -6.61 -9.57 -0.65
CA LEU A 119 -7.50 -9.72 0.52
C LEU A 119 -8.98 -9.89 0.14
N CYS A 120 -9.26 -10.37 -1.08
CA CYS A 120 -10.60 -10.83 -1.46
C CYS A 120 -10.97 -12.10 -0.70
N MET A 121 -12.13 -12.10 -0.06
CA MET A 121 -12.68 -13.25 0.66
C MET A 121 -13.60 -14.04 -0.27
N PHE A 122 -13.04 -14.89 -1.12
CA PHE A 122 -13.86 -15.72 -2.01
C PHE A 122 -14.64 -16.80 -1.24
N PRO A 123 -15.86 -17.15 -1.68
CA PRO A 123 -16.58 -18.32 -1.18
C PRO A 123 -15.77 -19.62 -1.31
N PRO A 124 -15.91 -20.59 -0.40
CA PRO A 124 -15.11 -21.83 -0.38
C PRO A 124 -15.19 -22.67 -1.68
N GLU A 125 -16.27 -22.53 -2.43
CA GLU A 125 -16.46 -23.18 -3.74
C GLU A 125 -15.53 -22.67 -4.84
N TYR A 126 -14.86 -21.52 -4.63
CA TYR A 126 -13.86 -21.01 -5.55
C TYR A 126 -12.47 -21.38 -5.06
N PRO A 127 -11.58 -21.89 -5.94
CA PRO A 127 -10.18 -22.12 -5.59
C PRO A 127 -9.59 -20.85 -4.97
N THR A 128 -8.74 -21.00 -3.95
CA THR A 128 -8.00 -19.87 -3.38
C THR A 128 -7.11 -19.25 -4.46
N LEU A 129 -7.60 -18.18 -5.08
CA LEU A 129 -6.91 -17.46 -6.16
C LEU A 129 -5.96 -16.39 -5.66
N MET A 130 -5.62 -16.43 -4.37
CA MET A 130 -4.67 -15.49 -3.76
C MET A 130 -3.43 -15.42 -4.64
N SER A 131 -3.21 -14.25 -5.24
CA SER A 131 -2.07 -13.90 -6.09
C SER A 131 -2.06 -14.41 -7.55
N LYS A 132 -3.09 -15.13 -8.04
CA LYS A 132 -3.09 -15.59 -9.45
C LYS A 132 -3.63 -14.53 -10.40
N ARG A 133 -2.94 -14.37 -11.52
CA ARG A 133 -3.42 -13.60 -12.67
C ARG A 133 -4.35 -14.47 -13.51
N GLU A 134 -5.50 -13.92 -13.88
CA GLU A 134 -6.48 -14.65 -14.70
C GLU A 134 -7.02 -13.75 -15.82
N PRO A 135 -7.30 -14.32 -17.01
CA PRO A 135 -8.04 -13.61 -18.05
C PRO A 135 -9.52 -13.50 -17.66
N ILE A 136 -10.09 -12.30 -17.72
CA ILE A 136 -11.50 -12.01 -17.48
C ILE A 136 -12.08 -11.31 -18.70
N LEU A 137 -13.24 -11.79 -19.16
CA LEU A 137 -13.96 -11.21 -20.30
C LEU A 137 -14.42 -9.78 -19.98
N LEU A 138 -14.48 -8.92 -21.00
CA LEU A 138 -14.92 -7.53 -20.84
C LEU A 138 -16.35 -7.41 -20.28
N GLU A 139 -17.23 -8.36 -20.56
CA GLU A 139 -18.61 -8.38 -20.01
C GLU A 139 -18.66 -8.65 -18.51
N ASP A 140 -17.61 -9.26 -17.96
CA ASP A 140 -17.43 -9.56 -16.55
C ASP A 140 -16.50 -8.53 -15.88
N LEU A 141 -16.27 -7.38 -16.51
CA LEU A 141 -15.49 -6.28 -15.98
C LEU A 141 -16.28 -4.97 -15.99
N VAL A 142 -16.23 -4.24 -14.89
CA VAL A 142 -16.68 -2.86 -14.82
C VAL A 142 -15.64 -2.01 -14.11
N ASP A 143 -15.63 -0.71 -14.38
CA ASP A 143 -14.79 0.23 -13.66
C ASP A 143 -15.48 0.66 -12.34
N GLU A 144 -15.19 1.86 -11.85
CA GLU A 144 -15.88 2.46 -10.71
C GLU A 144 -17.35 2.82 -10.97
N LEU A 145 -17.84 2.79 -12.21
CA LEU A 145 -19.19 3.21 -12.59
C LEU A 145 -19.54 4.62 -12.08
N TRP A 146 -18.58 5.55 -12.21
CA TRP A 146 -18.73 6.94 -11.76
C TRP A 146 -19.94 7.61 -12.43
N ASN A 147 -20.77 8.31 -11.66
CA ASN A 147 -22.05 8.87 -12.12
C ASN A 147 -23.09 7.87 -12.67
N ASP A 148 -22.80 6.57 -12.69
CA ASP A 148 -23.74 5.54 -13.17
C ASP A 148 -24.46 4.84 -12.01
N LYS A 149 -25.44 5.56 -11.46
CA LYS A 149 -26.32 5.06 -10.40
C LYS A 149 -26.99 3.73 -10.78
N GLN A 150 -27.47 3.58 -12.01
CA GLN A 150 -28.32 2.45 -12.39
C GLN A 150 -27.55 1.14 -12.47
N HIS A 151 -26.30 1.18 -12.94
CA HIS A 151 -25.46 -0.02 -12.96
C HIS A 151 -24.94 -0.38 -11.56
N ARG A 152 -24.52 0.59 -10.73
CA ARG A 152 -24.08 0.32 -9.33
C ARG A 152 -25.13 -0.45 -8.53
N ARG A 153 -26.41 -0.06 -8.66
CA ARG A 153 -27.55 -0.70 -7.96
C ARG A 153 -27.77 -2.16 -8.30
N LYS A 154 -27.36 -2.58 -9.50
CA LYS A 154 -27.50 -3.96 -9.98
C LYS A 154 -26.33 -4.86 -9.60
N ILE A 155 -25.27 -4.29 -9.01
CA ILE A 155 -24.03 -5.02 -8.71
C ILE A 155 -23.94 -5.37 -7.24
N ARG A 156 -23.84 -6.67 -6.96
CA ARG A 156 -23.54 -7.19 -5.63
C ARG A 156 -22.03 -7.34 -5.49
N LEU A 157 -21.44 -6.53 -4.63
CA LEU A 157 -20.04 -6.67 -4.24
C LEU A 157 -19.79 -7.97 -3.45
N GLY A 158 -18.65 -8.59 -3.74
CA GLY A 158 -18.04 -9.61 -2.89
C GLY A 158 -17.40 -8.95 -1.66
N HIS A 159 -16.94 -9.74 -0.69
CA HIS A 159 -16.31 -9.20 0.52
C HIS A 159 -14.79 -9.16 0.34
N TRP A 160 -14.16 -8.02 0.65
CA TRP A 160 -12.71 -7.87 0.75
C TRP A 160 -12.34 -6.92 1.90
N VAL A 161 -11.09 -6.96 2.33
CA VAL A 161 -10.53 -5.95 3.25
C VAL A 161 -10.20 -4.69 2.45
N HIS A 162 -10.75 -3.54 2.86
CA HIS A 162 -10.51 -2.26 2.19
C HIS A 162 -9.02 -1.89 2.17
N ALA A 163 -8.60 -1.12 1.16
CA ALA A 163 -7.22 -0.66 1.10
C ALA A 163 -6.86 0.24 2.29
N CYS A 164 -7.80 1.07 2.75
CA CYS A 164 -7.59 1.92 3.92
C CYS A 164 -7.46 1.15 5.25
N ASP A 165 -7.95 -0.10 5.31
CA ASP A 165 -7.81 -1.00 6.46
C ASP A 165 -6.51 -1.81 6.41
N VAL A 166 -5.79 -1.79 5.29
CA VAL A 166 -4.47 -2.42 5.21
C VAL A 166 -3.49 -1.58 6.01
N PRO A 167 -2.77 -2.17 6.98
CA PRO A 167 -1.73 -1.48 7.71
C PRO A 167 -0.73 -0.83 6.75
N HIS A 168 -0.51 0.46 6.90
CA HIS A 168 0.51 1.19 6.17
C HIS A 168 1.90 0.76 6.65
N ASP A 169 2.89 1.06 5.82
CA ASP A 169 4.32 0.95 6.13
C ASP A 169 4.65 1.46 7.55
N GLU A 170 4.12 2.62 7.95
CA GLU A 170 4.33 3.18 9.29
C GLU A 170 3.70 2.31 10.41
N ASP A 171 2.54 1.70 10.16
CA ASP A 171 1.86 0.79 11.10
C ASP A 171 2.69 -0.47 11.36
N LEU A 172 3.48 -0.94 10.39
CA LEU A 172 4.36 -2.10 10.56
C LEU A 172 5.53 -1.81 11.52
N ILE A 173 6.06 -0.59 11.49
CA ILE A 173 7.08 -0.16 12.45
C ILE A 173 6.46 0.06 13.82
N GLU A 174 5.24 0.58 13.92
CA GLU A 174 4.55 0.68 15.21
C GLU A 174 4.19 -0.69 15.81
N ARG A 175 3.83 -1.65 14.95
CA ARG A 175 3.48 -3.04 15.30
C ARG A 175 4.62 -4.02 15.08
N PHE A 176 5.86 -3.56 15.22
CA PHE A 176 7.05 -4.38 14.92
C PHE A 176 7.05 -5.74 15.66
N GLN A 177 6.42 -5.83 16.84
CA GLN A 177 6.31 -7.06 17.63
C GLN A 177 5.56 -8.19 16.90
N ASP A 178 4.65 -7.85 16.00
CA ASP A 178 3.88 -8.81 15.21
C ASP A 178 4.69 -9.39 14.03
N VAL A 179 5.88 -8.84 13.75
CA VAL A 179 6.72 -9.22 12.61
C VAL A 179 7.86 -10.13 13.09
N PRO A 180 7.78 -11.46 12.92
CA PRO A 180 8.81 -12.37 13.41
C PRO A 180 10.14 -12.12 12.69
N PHE A 181 11.23 -12.10 13.47
CA PHE A 181 12.57 -11.93 12.93
C PHE A 181 13.14 -13.29 12.44
N PRO A 182 13.84 -13.31 11.29
CA PRO A 182 14.42 -14.54 10.75
C PRO A 182 15.70 -14.95 11.47
N ASP A 183 16.10 -16.21 11.30
CA ASP A 183 17.32 -16.77 11.90
C ASP A 183 18.58 -16.00 11.51
N ASP A 184 18.65 -15.44 10.30
CA ASP A 184 19.78 -14.64 9.85
C ASP A 184 19.95 -13.35 10.68
N VAL A 185 18.84 -12.64 10.96
CA VAL A 185 18.87 -11.46 11.84
C VAL A 185 19.30 -11.87 13.25
N HIS A 186 18.79 -13.00 13.74
CA HIS A 186 19.17 -13.51 15.04
C HIS A 186 20.66 -13.88 15.11
N LEU A 187 21.17 -14.58 14.11
CA LEU A 187 22.57 -15.01 14.02
C LEU A 187 23.52 -13.80 14.03
N VAL A 188 23.21 -12.78 13.23
CA VAL A 188 24.05 -11.58 13.10
C VAL A 188 24.07 -10.79 14.40
N LEU A 189 22.91 -10.51 14.99
CA LEU A 189 22.83 -9.58 16.13
C LEU A 189 23.18 -10.23 17.47
N SER A 190 23.08 -11.55 17.59
CA SER A 190 23.36 -12.27 18.84
C SER A 190 24.80 -12.09 19.34
N SER A 191 25.78 -11.96 18.44
CA SER A 191 27.17 -11.68 18.84
C SER A 191 27.39 -10.25 19.36
N HIS A 192 26.38 -9.39 19.30
CA HIS A 192 26.47 -7.97 19.64
C HIS A 192 25.50 -7.55 20.77
N VAL A 193 24.89 -8.50 21.48
CA VAL A 193 23.96 -8.20 22.59
C VAL A 193 24.58 -7.28 23.63
N ASP A 194 25.80 -7.57 24.09
CA ASP A 194 26.49 -6.78 25.11
C ASP A 194 26.78 -5.35 24.63
N GLU A 195 27.16 -5.21 23.35
CA GLU A 195 27.45 -3.93 22.71
C GLU A 195 26.18 -3.06 22.59
N LEU A 196 25.08 -3.66 22.11
CA LEU A 196 23.78 -2.99 21.99
C LEU A 196 23.16 -2.66 23.35
N GLN A 197 23.33 -3.54 24.34
CA GLN A 197 22.90 -3.27 25.71
C GLN A 197 23.71 -2.12 26.34
N THR A 198 25.00 -2.05 26.06
CA THR A 198 25.86 -0.97 26.54
C THR A 198 25.40 0.38 25.97
N LEU A 199 25.13 0.43 24.66
CA LEU A 199 24.55 1.62 24.00
C LEU A 199 23.18 2.00 24.57
N LEU A 200 22.34 1.03 24.93
CA LEU A 200 21.03 1.32 25.52
C LEU A 200 21.13 1.91 26.93
N LYS A 201 22.15 1.49 27.70
CA LYS A 201 22.35 1.96 29.08
C LYS A 201 22.92 3.38 29.14
N ASP A 202 23.75 3.76 28.17
CA ASP A 202 24.32 5.09 28.08
C ASP A 202 24.17 5.64 26.66
N LEU A 203 23.18 6.53 26.49
CA LEU A 203 22.84 7.09 25.19
C LEU A 203 23.80 8.22 24.77
N HIS A 204 24.70 8.68 25.65
CA HIS A 204 25.58 9.79 25.33
C HIS A 204 26.62 9.40 24.27
N PRO A 205 26.70 10.12 23.14
CA PRO A 205 27.64 9.80 22.07
C PRO A 205 29.11 9.82 22.50
N GLU A 206 29.45 10.65 23.50
CA GLU A 206 30.79 10.75 24.07
C GLU A 206 31.24 9.48 24.80
N SER A 207 30.31 8.69 25.32
CA SER A 207 30.59 7.39 25.97
C SER A 207 30.94 6.30 24.96
N HIS A 208 30.60 6.52 23.69
CA HIS A 208 30.67 5.53 22.62
C HIS A 208 31.32 6.10 21.34
N PRO A 209 32.51 6.72 21.40
CA PRO A 209 33.10 7.47 20.29
C PRO A 209 33.52 6.58 19.11
N ASP A 210 33.66 5.28 19.32
CA ASP A 210 34.04 4.31 18.28
C ASP A 210 32.85 3.87 17.40
N HIS A 211 31.62 4.20 17.81
CA HIS A 211 30.43 3.84 17.04
C HIS A 211 30.16 4.90 15.95
N PRO A 212 29.99 4.51 14.68
CA PRO A 212 29.73 5.46 13.59
C PRO A 212 28.53 6.38 13.84
N VAL A 213 27.47 5.84 14.46
CA VAL A 213 26.27 6.59 14.84
C VAL A 213 26.62 7.70 15.85
N SER A 214 27.41 7.38 16.86
CA SER A 214 27.87 8.35 17.87
C SER A 214 28.78 9.41 17.26
N GLN A 215 29.72 9.03 16.39
CA GLN A 215 30.56 9.98 15.66
C GLN A 215 29.74 10.94 14.81
N TYR A 216 28.69 10.45 14.17
CA TYR A 216 27.74 11.29 13.43
C TYR A 216 27.03 12.29 14.34
N LEU A 217 26.51 11.83 15.48
CA LEU A 217 25.82 12.69 16.45
C LEU A 217 26.72 13.80 17.00
N LEU A 218 27.98 13.46 17.32
CA LEU A 218 29.00 14.42 17.76
C LEU A 218 29.32 15.44 16.67
N LYS A 219 29.57 14.99 15.42
CA LYS A 219 29.89 15.88 14.29
C LYS A 219 28.75 16.84 13.93
N LYS A 220 27.50 16.44 14.15
CA LYS A 220 26.32 17.25 13.84
C LYS A 220 25.82 18.10 15.01
N GLU A 221 26.49 18.04 16.16
CA GLU A 221 26.06 18.70 17.40
C GLU A 221 24.57 18.44 17.71
N GLN A 222 24.09 17.23 17.38
CA GLN A 222 22.69 16.89 17.62
C GLN A 222 22.42 16.83 19.11
N ARG A 223 21.28 17.40 19.52
CA ARG A 223 20.81 17.34 20.90
C ARG A 223 19.85 16.17 21.05
N ALA A 224 19.91 15.53 22.22
CA ALA A 224 18.91 14.56 22.61
C ALA A 224 17.51 15.19 22.60
N ASP A 225 16.50 14.38 22.31
CA ASP A 225 15.10 14.76 22.42
C ASP A 225 14.66 14.88 23.90
N SER A 226 13.39 15.23 24.11
CA SER A 226 12.80 15.37 25.45
C SER A 226 12.85 14.09 26.28
N SER A 227 13.04 12.94 25.63
CA SER A 227 13.09 11.61 26.24
C SER A 227 14.53 11.17 26.53
N GLY A 228 15.54 11.95 26.11
CA GLY A 228 16.95 11.61 26.23
C GLY A 228 17.50 10.77 25.07
N GLY A 229 16.69 10.47 24.05
CA GLY A 229 17.08 9.72 22.86
C GLY A 229 17.67 10.63 21.76
N TYR A 230 18.52 10.07 20.90
CA TYR A 230 19.03 10.76 19.72
C TYR A 230 18.31 10.22 18.49
N SER A 231 17.37 11.01 17.94
CA SER A 231 16.59 10.59 16.77
C SER A 231 17.49 10.38 15.55
N ILE A 232 17.47 9.16 15.00
CA ILE A 232 18.20 8.78 13.80
C ILE A 232 17.21 8.39 12.71
N LYS A 233 17.30 9.07 11.57
CA LYS A 233 16.43 8.81 10.41
C LYS A 233 17.06 7.87 9.39
N PHE A 234 18.26 7.36 9.64
CA PHE A 234 19.01 6.56 8.67
C PHE A 234 18.78 5.06 8.85
N TYR A 235 18.34 4.41 7.79
CA TYR A 235 18.06 2.98 7.72
C TYR A 235 18.47 2.37 6.35
N GLY A 236 19.11 3.16 5.49
CA GLY A 236 19.62 2.70 4.20
C GLY A 236 18.53 2.22 3.25
N ASN A 237 18.78 1.09 2.61
CA ASN A 237 17.84 0.37 1.73
C ASN A 237 17.10 -0.77 2.45
N LEU A 238 17.21 -0.89 3.78
CA LEU A 238 16.46 -1.90 4.52
C LEU A 238 14.98 -1.67 4.30
N SER A 239 14.30 -2.72 3.82
CA SER A 239 12.85 -2.73 3.67
C SER A 239 12.18 -2.51 5.03
N ILE A 240 10.92 -2.08 5.01
CA ILE A 240 10.20 -1.83 6.25
C ILE A 240 10.02 -3.10 7.09
N ILE A 241 9.91 -4.25 6.43
CA ILE A 241 9.84 -5.56 7.08
C ILE A 241 11.17 -5.85 7.79
N GLU A 242 12.31 -5.70 7.13
CA GLU A 242 13.63 -5.92 7.75
C GLU A 242 13.83 -4.98 8.96
N ARG A 243 13.40 -3.72 8.83
CA ARG A 243 13.44 -2.76 9.93
C ARG A 243 12.59 -3.21 11.11
N ALA A 244 11.35 -3.66 10.86
CA ALA A 244 10.46 -4.18 11.88
C ALA A 244 11.00 -5.47 12.53
N GLN A 245 11.61 -6.36 11.75
CA GLN A 245 12.25 -7.59 12.23
C GLN A 245 13.42 -7.28 13.18
N VAL A 246 14.30 -6.37 12.81
CA VAL A 246 15.41 -5.96 13.68
C VAL A 246 14.90 -5.28 14.95
N ALA A 247 13.86 -4.43 14.85
CA ALA A 247 13.23 -3.82 16.02
C ALA A 247 12.60 -4.88 16.96
N ASN A 248 11.94 -5.91 16.39
CA ASN A 248 11.38 -7.01 17.16
C ASN A 248 12.47 -7.85 17.83
N TRP A 249 13.56 -8.15 17.12
CA TRP A 249 14.70 -8.84 17.70
C TRP A 249 15.29 -8.04 18.86
N PHE A 250 15.48 -6.73 18.68
CA PHE A 250 16.04 -5.84 19.70
C PHE A 250 15.17 -5.83 20.97
N PHE A 251 13.84 -5.71 20.80
CA PHE A 251 12.87 -5.72 21.88
C PHE A 251 12.91 -7.01 22.73
N HIS A 252 13.12 -8.17 22.11
CA HIS A 252 13.14 -9.44 22.82
C HIS A 252 14.51 -9.85 23.38
N ASN A 253 15.61 -9.42 22.74
CA ASN A 253 16.95 -9.95 23.04
C ASN A 253 17.85 -8.97 23.79
N ILE A 254 17.57 -7.66 23.79
CA ILE A 254 18.37 -6.68 24.53
C ILE A 254 17.76 -6.44 25.92
N PRO A 255 18.48 -6.75 27.01
CA PRO A 255 17.93 -6.59 28.35
C PRO A 255 17.62 -5.12 28.67
N GLY A 256 16.38 -4.87 29.10
CA GLY A 256 15.85 -3.54 29.40
C GLY A 256 15.11 -2.88 28.24
N ALA A 257 15.23 -3.40 27.00
CA ALA A 257 14.63 -2.78 25.82
C ALA A 257 13.09 -2.71 25.89
N GLN A 258 12.44 -3.71 26.48
CA GLN A 258 10.98 -3.74 26.58
C GLN A 258 10.42 -2.56 27.40
N GLN A 259 11.15 -2.12 28.43
CA GLN A 259 10.72 -1.04 29.32
C GLN A 259 11.10 0.35 28.78
N THR A 260 11.99 0.41 27.78
CA THR A 260 12.61 1.65 27.31
C THR A 260 12.46 1.86 25.81
N ILE A 261 11.35 1.41 25.21
CA ILE A 261 11.08 1.52 23.76
C ILE A 261 11.39 2.92 23.20
N HIS A 262 10.95 3.97 23.90
CA HIS A 262 11.16 5.37 23.53
C HIS A 262 12.64 5.83 23.49
N LEU A 263 13.58 5.05 24.06
CA LEU A 263 15.01 5.37 24.08
C LEU A 263 15.78 4.74 22.92
N TRP A 264 15.22 3.73 22.26
CA TRP A 264 15.91 3.01 21.19
C TRP A 264 15.14 2.94 19.88
N LEU A 265 13.81 2.91 19.89
CA LEU A 265 13.01 2.87 18.68
C LEU A 265 13.12 4.20 17.92
N GLY A 266 13.73 4.17 16.73
CA GLY A 266 14.04 5.38 15.96
C GLY A 266 15.23 6.19 16.50
N CYS A 267 16.01 5.62 17.42
CA CYS A 267 17.17 6.27 18.04
C CYS A 267 18.49 5.55 17.73
N SER A 268 19.59 6.07 18.30
CA SER A 268 20.95 5.58 18.06
C SER A 268 21.17 4.08 18.32
N PRO A 269 20.59 3.41 19.35
CA PRO A 269 20.85 1.99 19.57
C PRO A 269 20.32 1.11 18.43
N LEU A 270 19.09 1.39 17.95
CA LEU A 270 18.51 0.64 16.83
C LEU A 270 19.22 0.96 15.51
N ALA A 271 19.63 2.22 15.31
CA ALA A 271 20.44 2.59 14.14
C ALA A 271 21.79 1.88 14.11
N HIS A 272 22.41 1.64 15.27
CA HIS A 272 23.62 0.83 15.36
C HIS A 272 23.35 -0.63 15.06
N ALA A 273 22.20 -1.19 15.48
CA ALA A 273 21.78 -2.53 15.08
C ALA A 273 21.61 -2.66 13.55
N PHE A 274 21.01 -1.67 12.88
CA PHE A 274 20.98 -1.62 11.41
C PHE A 274 22.39 -1.58 10.81
N THR A 275 23.31 -0.82 11.42
CA THR A 275 24.70 -0.71 10.97
C THR A 275 25.41 -2.07 11.03
N LEU A 276 25.22 -2.81 12.12
CA LEU A 276 25.76 -4.17 12.28
C LEU A 276 25.22 -5.13 11.22
N LEU A 277 23.92 -5.05 10.92
CA LEU A 277 23.29 -5.89 9.90
C LEU A 277 23.86 -5.60 8.50
N ILE A 278 23.95 -4.33 8.09
CA ILE A 278 24.55 -3.95 6.80
C ILE A 278 26.03 -4.35 6.75
N ALA A 279 26.77 -4.12 7.83
CA ALA A 279 28.18 -4.51 7.87
C ALA A 279 28.37 -6.02 7.70
N HIS A 280 27.46 -6.82 8.25
CA HIS A 280 27.48 -8.26 8.02
C HIS A 280 27.15 -8.65 6.59
N GLN A 281 26.18 -7.98 5.95
CA GLN A 281 25.82 -8.23 4.55
C GLN A 281 26.98 -7.91 3.59
N GLU A 282 27.71 -6.81 3.84
CA GLU A 282 28.80 -6.35 2.98
C GLU A 282 30.13 -7.10 3.23
N PHE A 283 30.43 -7.45 4.48
CA PHE A 283 31.75 -7.97 4.87
C PHE A 283 31.71 -9.38 5.48
N GLY A 284 30.53 -9.94 5.72
CA GLY A 284 30.37 -11.18 6.47
C GLY A 284 30.71 -10.99 7.96
N GLN A 285 31.54 -11.87 8.51
CA GLN A 285 31.95 -11.73 9.91
C GLN A 285 32.88 -10.52 10.08
N LEU A 286 32.52 -9.62 11.01
CA LEU A 286 33.32 -8.45 11.32
C LEU A 286 34.71 -8.83 11.82
N SER A 287 35.71 -8.02 11.44
CA SER A 287 37.09 -8.23 11.85
C SER A 287 37.25 -8.17 13.37
N THR A 288 38.12 -9.02 13.92
CA THR A 288 38.53 -8.91 15.34
C THR A 288 39.54 -7.79 15.56
N ASN A 289 40.18 -7.29 14.49
CA ASN A 289 41.04 -6.11 14.55
C ASN A 289 40.17 -4.86 14.71
N ARG A 290 40.42 -4.09 15.77
CA ARG A 290 39.63 -2.89 16.14
C ARG A 290 39.59 -1.83 15.03
N GLU A 291 40.72 -1.53 14.40
CA GLU A 291 40.79 -0.50 13.36
C GLU A 291 40.02 -0.92 12.12
N GLU A 292 40.22 -2.16 11.69
CA GLU A 292 39.52 -2.71 10.52
C GLU A 292 38.02 -2.83 10.78
N ARG A 293 37.61 -3.30 11.97
CA ARG A 293 36.21 -3.32 12.40
C ARG A 293 35.59 -1.93 12.37
N SER A 294 36.29 -0.94 12.92
CA SER A 294 35.81 0.44 12.92
C SER A 294 35.60 0.95 11.50
N ARG A 295 36.50 0.61 10.58
CA ARG A 295 36.43 0.98 9.17
C ARG A 295 35.25 0.29 8.45
N GLN A 296 35.03 -1.00 8.71
CA GLN A 296 33.89 -1.77 8.19
C GLN A 296 32.56 -1.16 8.66
N LEU A 297 32.43 -0.88 9.95
CA LEU A 297 31.23 -0.25 10.53
C LEU A 297 31.01 1.16 9.97
N GLN A 298 32.08 1.95 9.78
CA GLN A 298 31.99 3.27 9.20
C GLN A 298 31.48 3.22 7.75
N THR A 299 31.98 2.29 6.94
CA THR A 299 31.48 2.07 5.57
C THR A 299 30.02 1.63 5.56
N ALA A 300 29.61 0.73 6.45
CA ALA A 300 28.21 0.31 6.57
C ALA A 300 27.29 1.46 7.00
N TRP A 301 27.75 2.34 7.90
CA TRP A 301 27.01 3.52 8.32
C TRP A 301 26.88 4.55 7.18
N GLU A 302 27.95 4.82 6.44
CA GLU A 302 27.92 5.68 5.26
C GLU A 302 26.93 5.15 4.23
N TYR A 303 26.93 3.83 4.02
CA TYR A 303 25.93 3.17 3.18
C TYR A 303 24.50 3.43 3.67
N LEU A 304 24.22 3.28 4.98
CA LEU A 304 22.91 3.61 5.54
C LEU A 304 22.55 5.07 5.28
N VAL A 305 23.45 6.02 5.56
CA VAL A 305 23.19 7.45 5.40
C VAL A 305 22.91 7.81 3.94
N GLU A 306 23.75 7.35 3.02
CA GLU A 306 23.57 7.60 1.59
C GLU A 306 22.27 6.97 1.11
N ARG A 307 22.05 5.69 1.40
CA ARG A 307 20.92 4.94 0.82
C ARG A 307 19.58 5.23 1.48
N THR A 308 19.55 5.93 2.61
CA THR A 308 18.30 6.31 3.27
C THR A 308 17.48 7.21 2.36
N GLY A 309 16.24 6.81 2.09
CA GLY A 309 15.37 7.51 1.13
C GLY A 309 15.72 7.26 -0.34
N MET A 310 16.85 6.60 -0.62
CA MET A 310 17.17 6.02 -1.94
C MET A 310 16.78 4.54 -2.03
N GLY A 311 16.39 3.93 -0.91
CA GLY A 311 15.85 2.57 -0.87
C GLY A 311 14.68 2.43 -1.82
N PHE A 312 14.78 1.45 -2.72
CA PHE A 312 13.67 0.98 -3.51
C PHE A 312 12.68 0.33 -2.54
N ASN A 313 11.75 1.10 -1.97
CA ASN A 313 10.59 0.51 -1.34
C ASN A 313 9.66 0.10 -2.49
N PRO A 314 9.52 -1.20 -2.78
CA PRO A 314 8.51 -1.63 -3.73
C PRO A 314 7.19 -1.03 -3.31
N VAL A 315 6.62 -0.23 -4.21
CA VAL A 315 5.28 0.27 -4.02
C VAL A 315 4.35 -0.93 -4.15
N ASP A 316 3.47 -1.08 -3.18
CA ASP A 316 2.32 -1.96 -3.31
C ASP A 316 1.36 -1.37 -4.36
N VAL A 317 1.64 -1.66 -5.62
CA VAL A 317 0.89 -1.16 -6.78
C VAL A 317 -0.55 -1.67 -6.78
N ASP A 318 -0.83 -2.81 -6.13
CA ASP A 318 -2.19 -3.33 -6.00
C ASP A 318 -2.97 -2.51 -4.95
N HIS A 319 -2.32 -2.15 -3.83
CA HIS A 319 -2.91 -1.28 -2.80
C HIS A 319 -3.16 0.14 -3.31
N GLU A 320 -2.20 0.77 -4.01
CA GLU A 320 -2.38 2.11 -4.61
C GLU A 320 -3.54 2.10 -5.60
N CYS A 321 -3.62 1.04 -6.41
CA CYS A 321 -4.66 0.85 -7.41
C CYS A 321 -6.05 0.67 -6.79
N LEU A 322 -6.15 -0.17 -5.75
CA LEU A 322 -7.39 -0.38 -5.02
C LEU A 322 -7.83 0.89 -4.28
N SER A 323 -6.92 1.57 -3.59
CA SER A 323 -7.22 2.82 -2.88
C SER A 323 -7.90 3.83 -3.80
N ALA A 324 -7.35 4.02 -5.00
CA ALA A 324 -7.91 4.93 -6.00
C ALA A 324 -9.24 4.44 -6.60
N LEU A 325 -9.47 3.12 -6.67
CA LEU A 325 -10.74 2.55 -7.10
C LEU A 325 -11.81 2.77 -6.03
N GLU A 326 -11.52 2.44 -4.77
CA GLU A 326 -12.44 2.55 -3.63
C GLU A 326 -12.86 3.99 -3.38
N GLU A 327 -11.92 4.94 -3.42
CA GLU A 327 -12.24 6.36 -3.34
C GLU A 327 -13.28 6.73 -4.41
N ARG A 328 -13.11 6.29 -5.66
CA ARG A 328 -14.10 6.55 -6.72
C ARG A 328 -15.40 5.74 -6.57
N MET A 329 -15.36 4.57 -5.95
CA MET A 329 -16.55 3.75 -5.73
C MET A 329 -17.43 4.31 -4.61
N PHE A 330 -16.81 4.89 -3.58
CA PHE A 330 -17.47 5.17 -2.30
C PHE A 330 -17.46 6.64 -1.88
N THR A 331 -16.77 7.52 -2.61
CA THR A 331 -16.86 8.97 -2.36
C THR A 331 -18.30 9.45 -2.50
N ASP A 332 -18.73 10.19 -1.49
CA ASP A 332 -19.98 10.91 -1.46
C ASP A 332 -19.69 12.41 -1.58
N SER A 333 -19.87 12.92 -2.80
CA SER A 333 -19.61 14.32 -3.15
C SER A 333 -20.53 14.80 -4.26
N VAL A 334 -20.60 16.11 -4.46
CA VAL A 334 -21.27 16.72 -5.62
C VAL A 334 -20.73 16.15 -6.95
N GLU A 335 -19.43 15.85 -7.02
CA GLU A 335 -18.80 15.29 -8.23
C GLU A 335 -19.19 13.84 -8.51
N ALA A 336 -19.40 13.04 -7.46
CA ALA A 336 -19.87 11.66 -7.53
C ALA A 336 -21.37 11.57 -7.89
N GLY A 337 -22.10 12.68 -7.70
CA GLY A 337 -23.52 12.80 -7.99
C GLY A 337 -24.35 11.75 -7.25
N ALA A 338 -25.46 11.33 -7.87
CA ALA A 338 -26.36 10.34 -7.27
C ALA A 338 -25.75 8.95 -7.12
N ALA A 339 -24.64 8.65 -7.81
CA ALA A 339 -23.95 7.36 -7.74
C ALA A 339 -23.14 7.20 -6.44
N GLY A 340 -22.68 8.30 -5.84
CA GLY A 340 -21.95 8.31 -4.57
C GLY A 340 -22.82 8.00 -3.34
N ASN A 341 -24.14 8.18 -3.44
CA ASN A 341 -25.08 8.01 -2.33
C ASN A 341 -25.42 6.54 -2.05
N GLN A 342 -24.43 5.75 -1.62
CA GLN A 342 -24.61 4.35 -1.20
C GLN A 342 -25.38 3.43 -2.18
N GLN A 343 -25.09 3.56 -3.48
CA GLN A 343 -25.90 2.92 -4.53
C GLN A 343 -25.52 1.48 -4.87
N TRP A 344 -24.42 0.93 -4.35
CA TRP A 344 -24.01 -0.43 -4.69
C TRP A 344 -25.01 -1.46 -4.16
N GLY A 345 -25.44 -2.40 -5.02
CA GLY A 345 -26.28 -3.55 -4.64
C GLY A 345 -27.73 -3.25 -4.27
N LEU A 346 -28.16 -1.98 -4.26
CA LEU A 346 -29.47 -1.56 -3.74
C LEU A 346 -30.67 -2.25 -4.44
N ASP A 347 -30.55 -2.59 -5.73
CA ASP A 347 -31.59 -3.29 -6.50
C ASP A 347 -31.28 -4.77 -6.76
N ALA A 348 -30.09 -5.24 -6.35
CA ALA A 348 -29.65 -6.63 -6.56
C ALA A 348 -29.67 -7.47 -5.27
N GLY A 349 -29.92 -6.84 -4.12
CA GLY A 349 -29.94 -7.47 -2.80
C GLY A 349 -28.56 -7.46 -2.12
N SER A 350 -28.48 -8.10 -0.96
CA SER A 350 -27.31 -7.99 -0.06
C SER A 350 -25.99 -8.39 -0.72
N HIS A 351 -24.91 -7.70 -0.36
CA HIS A 351 -23.55 -8.10 -0.69
C HIS A 351 -23.19 -9.46 -0.07
N GLN A 352 -22.00 -9.97 -0.39
CA GLN A 352 -21.54 -11.24 0.14
C GLN A 352 -21.58 -11.26 1.67
N ASN A 353 -22.18 -12.32 2.23
CA ASN A 353 -22.32 -12.52 3.68
C ASN A 353 -23.00 -11.36 4.44
N GLY A 354 -23.77 -10.50 3.75
CA GLY A 354 -24.39 -9.33 4.36
C GLY A 354 -23.40 -8.21 4.69
N TRP A 355 -22.20 -8.24 4.10
CA TRP A 355 -21.17 -7.22 4.27
C TRP A 355 -21.67 -5.82 3.85
N ASN A 356 -21.31 -4.80 4.64
CA ASN A 356 -21.58 -3.41 4.32
C ASN A 356 -20.30 -2.74 3.79
N PRO A 357 -20.18 -2.45 2.48
CA PRO A 357 -18.98 -1.85 1.88
C PRO A 357 -18.78 -0.37 2.24
N TYR A 358 -19.71 0.22 3.00
CA TYR A 358 -19.65 1.61 3.44
C TYR A 358 -19.21 1.76 4.91
N GLU A 359 -19.00 0.65 5.61
CA GLU A 359 -18.53 0.63 6.98
C GLU A 359 -17.01 0.82 7.05
N GLY A 360 -16.52 1.62 8.00
CA GLY A 360 -15.08 1.85 8.19
C GLY A 360 -14.40 2.77 7.18
N LEU A 361 -15.16 3.36 6.24
CA LEU A 361 -14.58 4.22 5.20
C LEU A 361 -13.96 5.52 5.75
N PRO A 362 -12.90 6.05 5.11
CA PRO A 362 -12.26 7.29 5.52
C PRO A 362 -13.23 8.48 5.55
N SER A 363 -13.22 9.25 6.63
CA SER A 363 -14.16 10.36 6.82
C SER A 363 -14.07 11.43 5.72
N HIS A 364 -12.90 11.60 5.11
CA HIS A 364 -12.67 12.58 4.05
C HIS A 364 -13.30 12.19 2.69
N TRP A 365 -13.78 10.95 2.53
CA TRP A 365 -14.56 10.53 1.35
C TRP A 365 -16.02 10.98 1.42
N ASN A 366 -16.50 11.34 2.61
CA ASN A 366 -17.79 11.99 2.79
C ASN A 366 -17.59 13.49 2.86
N VAL A 367 -17.73 14.15 1.71
CA VAL A 367 -17.48 15.60 1.58
C VAL A 367 -18.65 16.41 2.16
N GLY A 368 -19.84 15.80 2.27
CA GLY A 368 -21.02 16.41 2.86
C GLY A 368 -21.52 17.66 2.12
N ASP A 369 -21.07 17.87 0.88
CA ASP A 369 -21.35 19.04 0.06
C ASP A 369 -22.58 18.89 -0.83
N ARG A 370 -23.24 17.72 -0.78
CA ARG A 370 -24.38 17.36 -1.62
C ARG A 370 -25.67 17.24 -0.81
N GLU A 371 -26.74 17.89 -1.28
CA GLU A 371 -28.09 17.68 -0.77
C GLU A 371 -28.71 16.39 -1.35
N TYR A 372 -29.17 15.49 -0.48
CA TYR A 372 -29.74 14.20 -0.87
C TYR A 372 -31.27 14.27 -0.96
N SER A 373 -31.84 13.52 -1.89
CA SER A 373 -33.27 13.22 -1.91
C SER A 373 -33.51 11.80 -1.39
N GLU A 374 -34.46 11.63 -0.46
CA GLU A 374 -34.88 10.30 0.03
C GLU A 374 -35.34 9.37 -1.10
N THR A 375 -35.78 9.92 -2.23
CA THR A 375 -36.15 9.13 -3.42
C THR A 375 -34.97 8.40 -4.05
N GLU A 376 -33.73 8.82 -3.78
CA GLU A 376 -32.54 8.19 -4.34
C GLU A 376 -32.24 6.82 -3.74
N LEU A 377 -32.64 6.59 -2.49
CA LEU A 377 -32.40 5.38 -1.73
C LEU A 377 -33.56 4.37 -1.80
N LYS A 378 -34.69 4.75 -2.43
CA LYS A 378 -35.80 3.82 -2.63
C LYS A 378 -35.38 2.69 -3.57
N VAL A 379 -35.53 1.44 -3.13
CA VAL A 379 -35.28 0.24 -3.94
C VAL A 379 -36.26 0.24 -5.12
N SER A 380 -35.76 -0.02 -6.33
CA SER A 380 -36.64 -0.14 -7.48
C SER A 380 -37.33 -1.50 -7.43
N CYS A 381 -38.65 -1.52 -7.17
CA CYS A 381 -39.44 -2.73 -7.37
C CYS A 381 -39.49 -3.01 -8.87
N GLN A 382 -38.69 -3.96 -9.35
CA GLN A 382 -38.97 -4.60 -10.62
C GLN A 382 -40.26 -5.41 -10.46
N THR A 383 -41.39 -4.80 -10.82
CA THR A 383 -42.65 -5.49 -11.02
C THR A 383 -42.48 -6.53 -12.13
N THR A 384 -42.07 -7.73 -11.75
CA THR A 384 -42.49 -8.93 -12.48
C THR A 384 -43.92 -9.17 -12.04
N SER A 385 -44.86 -8.90 -12.93
CA SER A 385 -46.27 -9.19 -12.77
C SER A 385 -46.49 -10.70 -12.70
N VAL A 386 -46.31 -11.27 -11.51
CA VAL A 386 -46.97 -12.51 -11.14
C VAL A 386 -47.77 -12.20 -9.88
N LEU A 387 -49.07 -12.01 -10.09
CA LEU A 387 -50.07 -11.89 -9.04
C LEU A 387 -49.98 -13.12 -8.12
N ILE A 388 -49.50 -12.93 -6.90
CA ILE A 388 -49.88 -13.78 -5.76
C ILE A 388 -50.25 -12.84 -4.61
N PRO A 389 -51.48 -12.88 -4.08
CA PRO A 389 -51.90 -12.04 -2.97
C PRO A 389 -51.55 -12.65 -1.60
N CYS A 390 -51.49 -11.78 -0.59
CA CYS A 390 -51.38 -12.01 0.87
C CYS A 390 -49.96 -12.03 1.48
N LEU A 391 -49.65 -11.38 2.61
CA LEU A 391 -50.40 -10.56 3.58
C LEU A 391 -49.39 -9.83 4.49
N LYS A 392 -49.71 -8.56 4.81
CA LYS A 392 -49.56 -7.86 6.11
C LYS A 392 -48.18 -7.53 6.72
N THR A 393 -47.91 -6.23 6.68
CA THR A 393 -47.57 -5.30 7.78
C THR A 393 -46.36 -5.61 8.67
N PHE A 394 -45.35 -4.74 8.61
CA PHE A 394 -44.70 -4.19 9.80
C PHE A 394 -44.57 -2.67 9.63
N ASP A 395 -45.43 -1.96 10.35
CA ASP A 395 -45.30 -0.54 10.67
C ASP A 395 -44.73 -0.42 12.10
N LEU A 396 -44.18 0.76 12.39
CA LEU A 396 -43.68 1.28 13.67
C LEU A 396 -42.19 0.98 13.97
N ALA A 397 -41.38 1.92 14.44
CA ALA A 397 -41.51 3.35 14.65
C ALA A 397 -40.09 3.85 15.01
N TRP A 398 -39.63 4.95 14.43
CA TRP A 398 -38.48 5.69 14.97
C TRP A 398 -38.91 7.13 15.18
N SER A 399 -39.25 7.47 16.42
CA SER A 399 -39.23 8.85 16.91
C SER A 399 -39.45 8.88 18.42
N SER A 400 -38.65 9.73 19.06
CA SER A 400 -38.78 10.23 20.42
C SER A 400 -38.40 9.29 21.58
N LEU A 401 -37.12 9.37 21.97
CA LEU A 401 -36.79 9.46 23.39
C LEU A 401 -35.69 10.50 23.56
N GLN A 402 -36.16 11.67 23.94
CA GLN A 402 -35.38 12.79 24.43
C GLN A 402 -35.73 12.91 25.93
N TRP A 403 -34.69 13.19 26.73
CA TRP A 403 -34.68 13.76 28.09
C TRP A 403 -34.34 12.87 29.30
N ARG A 404 -33.23 13.31 29.91
CA ARG A 404 -32.76 13.25 31.31
C ARG A 404 -31.82 12.13 31.72
#